data_AF-A0A6C0LYW2-F1
#
_entry.id   AF-A0A6C0LYW2-F1
#
_cell.length_a   1.000
_cell.length_b   1.000
_cell.length_c   1.000
_cell.angle_alpha   90.00
_cell.angle_beta   90.00
_cell.angle_gamma   90.00
#
_symmetry.space_group_name_H-M   'P 1'
#
loop_
_entity.id
_entity.type
_entity.pdbx_description
1 polymer ?
#
loop_
_entity_poly.entity_id
_entity_poly.type
_entity_poly.pdbx_seq_one_letter_code
_entity_poly.pdbx_strand_id
1 'polypeptide(L)'
;MHKTLKGKDNYLFLINDGNNSLITHTTNKFHQSDKNIIREKKNINNFYLLIYPDKEVICKKFLPNNIELKYRTSFDLHKTMLGDDLLDVTNLLEPTDYYKTDSHMNNKGNLKIYNYFIDFLEKKFPENKIEKKKFELNKVETPSLTSIGMGIGDLTWEYNKKNIILDDISDIYYKMPDEYNFYNKPYNYNEENFRILDKNLTDISIKYKNEFMGWDTVSNSIFYHKSKTPSVNKKVLVFYDSFLLHCIQLYKNLFNEIYFIKSTFNFNYLKIIEPDLVFEFRIERFL
;
A
#
# COMPACT_ATOMS: atom_id res chain seq x y z
N MET A 1 24.47 -3.48 -3.82
CA MET A 1 24.36 -2.02 -3.64
C MET A 1 23.78 -1.73 -2.25
N HIS A 2 24.16 -0.66 -1.55
CA HIS A 2 23.46 -0.23 -0.32
C HIS A 2 22.10 0.35 -0.74
N LYS A 3 21.02 0.10 0.00
CA LYS A 3 19.68 0.59 -0.37
C LYS A 3 19.19 1.74 0.49
N THR A 4 19.75 1.89 1.69
CA THR A 4 19.37 2.94 2.63
C THR A 4 20.22 4.19 2.43
N LEU A 5 19.59 5.37 2.55
CA LEU A 5 20.23 6.67 2.69
C LEU A 5 19.86 7.27 4.05
N LYS A 6 20.86 7.76 4.80
CA LYS A 6 20.63 8.53 6.02
C LYS A 6 20.36 10.00 5.67
N GLY A 7 19.18 10.48 6.05
CA GLY A 7 18.81 11.89 5.99
C GLY A 7 19.05 12.61 7.31
N LYS A 8 18.47 13.80 7.42
CA LYS A 8 18.43 14.61 8.64
C LYS A 8 17.47 13.99 9.66
N ASP A 9 17.68 14.28 10.94
CA ASP A 9 16.80 13.88 12.04
C ASP A 9 16.47 12.38 12.09
N ASN A 10 17.47 11.56 11.71
CA ASN A 10 17.41 10.10 11.65
C ASN A 10 16.35 9.53 10.68
N TYR A 11 15.84 10.33 9.75
CA TYR A 11 15.02 9.79 8.66
C TYR A 11 15.88 8.97 7.70
N LEU A 12 15.40 7.76 7.38
CA LEU A 12 16.02 6.88 6.41
C LEU A 12 15.20 6.87 5.12
N PHE A 13 15.88 6.78 3.98
CA PHE A 13 15.25 6.74 2.66
C PHE A 13 15.72 5.53 1.86
N LEU A 14 14.83 5.00 1.03
CA LEU A 14 15.16 3.95 0.07
C LEU A 14 15.70 4.61 -1.21
N ILE A 15 16.92 4.25 -1.64
CA ILE A 15 17.59 4.95 -2.75
C ILE A 15 18.05 4.06 -3.90
N ASN A 16 18.20 2.76 -3.68
CA ASN A 16 18.63 1.80 -4.70
C ASN A 16 17.70 0.59 -4.68
N ASP A 17 16.39 0.84 -4.78
CA ASP A 17 15.43 -0.18 -5.11
C ASP A 17 15.51 -0.52 -6.61
N GLY A 18 14.68 -1.46 -7.08
CA GLY A 18 14.68 -1.84 -8.49
C GLY A 18 14.37 -0.69 -9.47
N ASN A 19 13.81 0.43 -8.98
CA ASN A 19 13.30 1.53 -9.79
C ASN A 19 14.10 2.84 -9.61
N ASN A 20 15.07 2.87 -8.70
CA ASN A 20 15.92 4.03 -8.40
C ASN A 20 15.10 5.32 -8.16
N SER A 21 14.06 5.24 -7.32
CA SER A 21 13.08 6.32 -7.10
C SER A 21 13.71 7.71 -6.92
N LEU A 22 14.73 7.80 -6.07
CA LEU A 22 15.43 9.06 -5.81
C LEU A 22 16.12 9.63 -7.06
N ILE A 23 16.71 8.77 -7.91
CA ILE A 23 17.31 9.19 -9.19
C ILE A 23 16.23 9.68 -10.14
N THR A 24 15.09 8.99 -10.19
CA THR A 24 13.94 9.38 -11.03
C THR A 24 13.43 10.77 -10.65
N HIS A 25 13.27 11.04 -9.36
CA HIS A 25 12.81 12.35 -8.87
C HIS A 25 13.83 13.49 -9.05
N THR A 26 15.12 13.17 -9.21
CA THR A 26 16.20 14.17 -9.36
C THR A 26 16.61 14.40 -10.81
N THR A 27 16.47 13.40 -11.71
CA THR A 27 17.07 13.44 -13.06
C THR A 27 16.09 13.34 -14.23
N ASN A 28 14.78 13.51 -14.00
CA ASN A 28 13.71 13.41 -15.02
C ASN A 28 13.87 12.16 -15.91
N LYS A 29 14.22 11.03 -15.29
CA LYS A 29 14.28 9.75 -16.00
C LYS A 29 12.88 9.16 -16.08
N PHE A 30 12.58 8.54 -17.23
CA PHE A 30 11.29 7.94 -17.52
C PHE A 30 11.50 6.56 -18.13
N HIS A 31 10.68 5.57 -17.75
CA HIS A 31 10.69 4.23 -18.33
C HIS A 31 9.63 4.15 -19.46
N GLN A 32 10.08 3.89 -20.68
CA GLN A 32 9.19 3.93 -21.86
C GLN A 32 8.09 2.85 -21.85
N SER A 33 8.25 1.78 -21.06
CA SER A 33 7.31 0.67 -20.85
C SER A 33 5.93 1.11 -20.34
N ASP A 34 5.86 2.25 -19.67
CA ASP A 34 4.70 2.58 -18.84
C ASP A 34 3.51 3.03 -19.71
N LYS A 35 3.77 3.60 -20.89
CA LYS A 35 2.73 4.12 -21.80
C LYS A 35 1.75 3.05 -22.29
N ASN A 36 2.21 1.83 -22.55
CA ASN A 36 1.33 0.77 -23.07
C ASN A 36 0.40 0.25 -21.97
N ILE A 37 0.93 0.02 -20.78
CA ILE A 37 0.16 -0.43 -19.62
C ILE A 37 -0.91 0.61 -19.24
N ILE A 38 -0.59 1.90 -19.26
CA ILE A 38 -1.55 2.97 -18.96
C ILE A 38 -2.68 3.01 -20.01
N ARG A 39 -2.35 2.83 -21.29
CA ARG A 39 -3.36 2.77 -22.37
C ARG A 39 -4.33 1.61 -22.18
N GLU A 40 -3.82 0.44 -21.78
CA GLU A 40 -4.67 -0.71 -21.48
C GLU A 40 -5.60 -0.41 -20.31
N LYS A 41 -5.07 0.16 -19.22
CA LYS A 41 -5.87 0.54 -18.04
C LYS A 41 -6.98 1.53 -18.37
N LYS A 42 -6.70 2.51 -19.21
CA LYS A 42 -7.68 3.54 -19.64
C LYS A 42 -8.91 2.95 -20.36
N ASN A 43 -8.75 1.79 -21.01
CA ASN A 43 -9.85 1.15 -21.74
C ASN A 43 -10.70 0.24 -20.84
N ILE A 44 -10.39 0.14 -19.54
CA ILE A 44 -11.13 -0.67 -18.59
C ILE A 44 -12.18 0.22 -17.92
N ASN A 45 -13.45 -0.15 -18.09
CA ASN A 45 -14.54 0.53 -17.41
C ASN A 45 -14.39 0.38 -15.88
N ASN A 46 -14.57 1.49 -15.16
CA ASN A 46 -14.51 1.54 -13.69
C ASN A 46 -13.18 1.06 -13.09
N PHE A 47 -12.07 1.34 -13.77
CA PHE A 47 -10.73 1.19 -13.22
C PHE A 47 -10.30 2.47 -12.49
N TYR A 48 -9.74 2.35 -11.29
CA TYR A 48 -9.18 3.47 -10.54
C TYR A 48 -7.81 3.11 -9.98
N LEU A 49 -6.90 4.08 -10.00
CA LEU A 49 -5.53 3.94 -9.52
C LEU A 49 -5.27 4.91 -8.37
N LEU A 50 -5.07 4.39 -7.17
CA LEU A 50 -4.65 5.17 -6.00
C LEU A 50 -3.14 5.09 -5.83
N ILE A 51 -2.49 6.26 -5.79
CA ILE A 51 -1.04 6.37 -5.68
C ILE A 51 -0.62 6.78 -4.29
N TYR A 52 0.09 5.89 -3.58
CA TYR A 52 0.89 6.29 -2.44
C TYR A 52 2.09 7.09 -2.96
N PRO A 53 2.38 8.29 -2.43
CA PRO A 53 3.57 9.02 -2.82
C PRO A 53 4.81 8.36 -2.20
N ASP A 54 5.95 8.51 -2.86
CA ASP A 54 7.21 8.05 -2.27
C ASP A 54 7.56 8.84 -1.01
N LYS A 55 8.24 8.16 -0.07
CA LYS A 55 8.59 8.75 1.23
C LYS A 55 9.41 10.02 1.05
N GLU A 56 10.36 10.03 0.12
CA GLU A 56 11.19 11.19 -0.21
C GLU A 56 10.37 12.39 -0.72
N VAL A 57 9.24 12.18 -1.39
CA VAL A 57 8.36 13.25 -1.87
C VAL A 57 7.72 13.99 -0.69
N ILE A 58 7.18 13.23 0.28
CA ILE A 58 6.53 13.80 1.48
C ILE A 58 7.57 14.31 2.48
N CYS A 59 8.63 13.55 2.71
CA CYS A 59 9.66 13.82 3.72
C CYS A 59 10.86 14.60 3.17
N LYS A 60 10.71 15.30 2.04
CA LYS A 60 11.81 15.99 1.33
C LYS A 60 12.67 16.91 2.19
N LYS A 61 12.08 17.53 3.22
CA LYS A 61 12.80 18.42 4.15
C LYS A 61 13.92 17.71 4.92
N PHE A 62 13.80 16.40 5.11
CA PHE A 62 14.78 15.57 5.79
C PHE A 62 15.81 14.95 4.85
N LEU A 63 15.72 15.16 3.54
CA LEU A 63 16.78 14.75 2.62
C LEU A 63 18.04 15.58 2.85
N PRO A 64 19.24 15.02 2.56
CA PRO A 64 20.49 15.78 2.49
C PRO A 64 20.38 17.02 1.59
N ASN A 65 21.05 18.11 1.95
CA ASN A 65 20.92 19.40 1.24
C ASN A 65 21.37 19.36 -0.23
N ASN A 66 22.20 18.40 -0.60
CA ASN A 66 22.66 18.19 -1.97
C ASN A 66 21.67 17.43 -2.85
N ILE A 67 20.53 16.99 -2.29
CA ILE A 67 19.49 16.26 -3.02
C ILE A 67 18.28 17.17 -3.18
N GLU A 68 17.94 17.44 -4.44
CA GLU A 68 16.81 18.28 -4.82
C GLU A 68 15.81 17.47 -5.65
N LEU A 69 14.61 17.24 -5.12
CA LEU A 69 13.55 16.56 -5.86
C LEU A 69 12.83 17.56 -6.76
N LYS A 70 12.84 17.30 -8.07
CA LYS A 70 12.30 18.19 -9.10
C LYS A 70 11.15 17.59 -9.88
N TYR A 71 11.08 16.26 -9.94
CA TYR A 71 10.24 15.58 -10.92
C TYR A 71 9.37 14.50 -10.27
N ARG A 72 8.17 14.33 -10.80
CA ARG A 72 7.28 13.19 -10.55
C ARG A 72 6.80 12.64 -11.90
N THR A 73 7.72 12.46 -12.85
CA THR A 73 7.42 12.30 -14.28
C THR A 73 6.49 11.12 -14.60
N SER A 74 6.71 9.94 -13.99
CA SER A 74 5.81 8.79 -14.18
C SER A 74 4.42 9.08 -13.65
N PHE A 75 4.31 9.71 -12.48
CA PHE A 75 3.03 10.15 -11.91
C PHE A 75 2.33 11.18 -12.80
N ASP A 76 3.03 12.22 -13.26
CA ASP A 76 2.47 13.28 -14.11
C ASP A 76 1.92 12.71 -15.43
N LEU A 77 2.62 11.74 -16.01
CA LEU A 77 2.15 11.01 -17.20
C LEU A 77 0.87 10.22 -16.90
N HIS A 78 0.86 9.44 -15.82
CA HIS A 78 -0.32 8.69 -15.42
C HIS A 78 -1.51 9.63 -15.16
N LYS A 79 -1.28 10.77 -14.50
CA LYS A 79 -2.33 11.76 -14.22
C LYS A 79 -2.88 12.37 -15.51
N THR A 80 -2.01 12.68 -16.48
CA THR A 80 -2.42 13.17 -17.80
C THR A 80 -3.29 12.16 -18.54
N MET A 81 -3.00 10.87 -18.42
CA MET A 81 -3.66 9.83 -19.20
C MET A 81 -4.96 9.30 -18.57
N LEU A 82 -4.97 9.13 -17.23
CA LEU A 82 -6.09 8.59 -16.46
C LEU A 82 -7.01 9.69 -15.90
N GLY A 83 -6.55 10.94 -15.81
CA GLY A 83 -7.38 12.04 -15.33
C GLY A 83 -7.91 11.81 -13.92
N ASP A 84 -9.23 11.82 -13.76
CA ASP A 84 -9.93 11.64 -12.48
C ASP A 84 -9.92 10.19 -11.98
N ASP A 85 -9.58 9.22 -12.83
CA ASP A 85 -9.42 7.83 -12.42
C ASP A 85 -8.10 7.59 -11.65
N LEU A 86 -7.18 8.57 -11.68
CA LEU A 86 -6.01 8.59 -10.80
C LEU A 86 -6.29 9.41 -9.53
N LEU A 87 -6.24 8.72 -8.40
CA LEU A 87 -6.44 9.24 -7.07
C LEU A 87 -5.08 9.59 -6.44
N ASP A 88 -4.81 10.89 -6.35
CA ASP A 88 -3.58 11.43 -5.75
C ASP A 88 -3.81 11.84 -4.29
N VAL A 89 -3.15 11.13 -3.37
CA VAL A 89 -3.24 11.42 -1.92
C VAL A 89 -2.06 12.24 -1.40
N THR A 90 -1.20 12.78 -2.27
CA THR A 90 0.03 13.50 -1.87
C THR A 90 -0.25 14.67 -0.92
N ASN A 91 -1.28 15.48 -1.22
CA ASN A 91 -1.60 16.67 -0.43
C ASN A 91 -2.28 16.38 0.91
N LEU A 92 -2.67 15.12 1.17
CA LEU A 92 -3.28 14.69 2.42
C LEU A 92 -2.22 14.39 3.51
N LEU A 93 -0.99 14.15 3.07
CA LEU A 93 0.04 13.51 3.87
C LEU A 93 1.08 14.52 4.37
N GLU A 94 1.60 14.24 5.55
CA GLU A 94 2.67 15.00 6.17
C GLU A 94 3.81 14.06 6.62
N PRO A 95 5.01 14.58 6.92
CA PRO A 95 6.14 13.70 7.24
C PRO A 95 5.96 12.78 8.46
N THR A 96 5.01 13.09 9.34
CA THR A 96 4.67 12.22 10.49
C THR A 96 3.77 11.03 10.12
N ASP A 97 3.30 10.96 8.87
CA ASP A 97 2.52 9.82 8.35
C ASP A 97 3.42 8.70 7.82
N TYR A 98 4.74 8.90 7.76
CA TYR A 98 5.73 7.88 7.43
C TYR A 98 6.54 7.52 8.67
N TYR A 99 6.97 6.26 8.74
CA TYR A 99 7.99 5.85 9.71
C TYR A 99 9.31 6.55 9.40
N LYS A 100 10.16 6.79 10.41
CA LYS A 100 11.52 7.32 10.18
C LYS A 100 12.43 6.25 9.58
N THR A 101 12.33 5.02 10.06
CA THR A 101 13.29 3.93 9.82
C THR A 101 12.77 2.83 8.89
N ASP A 102 11.59 3.02 8.30
CA ASP A 102 10.98 2.13 7.31
C ASP A 102 10.59 2.89 6.03
N SER A 103 10.53 2.20 4.90
CA SER A 103 10.17 2.78 3.60
C SER A 103 8.68 3.01 3.41
N HIS A 104 7.83 2.40 4.24
CA HIS A 104 6.38 2.46 4.17
C HIS A 104 5.78 3.59 5.03
N MET A 105 4.52 3.86 4.73
CA MET A 105 3.64 4.71 5.51
C MET A 105 3.25 4.02 6.83
N ASN A 106 3.07 4.80 7.90
CA ASN A 106 2.56 4.29 9.16
C ASN A 106 1.01 4.22 9.16
N ASN A 107 0.43 3.61 10.20
CA ASN A 107 -1.02 3.44 10.27
C ASN A 107 -1.80 4.76 10.38
N LYS A 108 -1.17 5.84 10.86
CA LYS A 108 -1.77 7.19 10.86
C LYS A 108 -1.98 7.66 9.42
N GLY A 109 -0.95 7.57 8.58
CA GLY A 109 -1.06 7.88 7.16
C GLY A 109 -2.07 6.99 6.43
N ASN A 110 -2.00 5.68 6.66
CA ASN A 110 -2.93 4.72 6.03
C ASN A 110 -4.39 4.99 6.41
N LEU A 111 -4.68 5.42 7.64
CA LEU A 111 -6.03 5.80 8.06
C LEU A 111 -6.52 7.07 7.35
N LYS A 112 -5.64 8.05 7.10
CA LYS A 112 -5.97 9.22 6.27
C LYS A 112 -6.35 8.77 4.86
N ILE A 113 -5.53 7.92 4.22
CA ILE A 113 -5.79 7.40 2.87
C ILE A 113 -7.09 6.61 2.82
N TYR A 114 -7.35 5.75 3.81
CA TYR A 114 -8.60 5.03 3.93
C TYR A 114 -9.79 6.00 3.96
N ASN A 115 -9.76 7.03 4.80
CA ASN A 115 -10.85 8.01 4.88
C ASN A 115 -11.04 8.77 3.55
N TYR A 116 -9.96 9.14 2.87
CA TYR A 116 -10.02 9.71 1.53
C TYR A 116 -10.65 8.75 0.52
N PHE A 117 -10.33 7.45 0.60
CA PHE A 117 -10.95 6.43 -0.24
C PHE A 117 -12.46 6.28 0.05
N ILE A 118 -12.88 6.38 1.31
CA ILE A 118 -14.31 6.43 1.67
C ILE A 118 -14.99 7.66 1.06
N ASP A 119 -14.40 8.85 1.17
CA ASP A 119 -14.91 10.07 0.54
C ASP A 119 -15.08 9.90 -0.98
N PHE A 120 -14.11 9.27 -1.63
CA PHE A 120 -14.19 8.93 -3.05
C PHE A 120 -15.38 8.00 -3.35
N LEU A 121 -15.57 6.95 -2.56
CA LEU A 121 -16.68 6.02 -2.75
C LEU A 121 -18.04 6.66 -2.49
N GLU A 122 -18.17 7.50 -1.46
CA GLU A 122 -19.40 8.26 -1.18
C GLU A 122 -19.77 9.18 -2.34
N LYS A 123 -18.78 9.82 -2.97
CA LYS A 123 -19.00 10.63 -4.17
C LYS A 123 -19.42 9.77 -5.37
N LYS A 124 -18.83 8.58 -5.53
CA LYS A 124 -19.08 7.69 -6.67
C LYS A 124 -20.42 6.95 -6.56
N PHE A 125 -20.82 6.61 -5.34
CA PHE A 125 -22.03 5.87 -5.00
C PHE A 125 -22.83 6.63 -3.94
N PRO A 126 -23.38 7.81 -4.29
CA PRO A 126 -24.06 8.69 -3.33
C PRO A 126 -25.31 8.08 -2.69
N GLU A 127 -25.88 7.03 -3.31
CA GLU A 127 -26.98 6.24 -2.76
C GLU A 127 -26.54 5.30 -1.62
N ASN A 128 -25.24 5.03 -1.49
CA ASN A 128 -24.67 4.18 -0.46
C ASN A 128 -24.17 5.03 0.72
N LYS A 129 -24.67 4.75 1.92
CA LYS A 129 -24.10 5.31 3.15
C LYS A 129 -22.86 4.50 3.55
N ILE A 130 -21.68 5.09 3.42
CA ILE A 130 -20.41 4.42 3.73
C ILE A 130 -19.84 5.01 5.01
N GLU A 131 -19.80 4.22 6.08
CA GLU A 131 -19.33 4.71 7.36
C GLU A 131 -17.80 4.76 7.42
N LYS A 132 -17.27 5.95 7.70
CA LYS A 132 -15.83 6.11 7.99
C LYS A 132 -15.50 5.47 9.33
N LYS A 133 -14.50 4.61 9.33
CA LYS A 133 -13.93 4.07 10.57
C LYS A 133 -13.11 5.15 11.26
N LYS A 134 -13.45 5.43 12.51
CA LYS A 134 -12.68 6.27 13.42
C LYS A 134 -12.24 5.41 14.59
N PHE A 135 -10.94 5.30 14.79
CA PHE A 135 -10.38 4.70 16.00
C PHE A 135 -9.14 5.47 16.41
N GLU A 136 -8.91 5.54 17.71
CA GLU A 136 -7.72 6.16 18.27
C GLU A 136 -6.51 5.25 18.04
N LEU A 137 -5.43 5.82 17.50
CA LEU A 137 -4.19 5.09 17.28
C LEU A 137 -3.33 5.19 18.55
N ASN A 138 -2.95 4.05 19.09
CA ASN A 138 -2.06 4.00 20.24
C ASN A 138 -0.63 4.29 19.78
N LYS A 139 -0.07 5.42 20.23
CA LYS A 139 1.31 5.80 19.94
C LYS A 139 2.25 4.98 20.85
N VAL A 140 3.11 4.16 20.25
CA VAL A 140 4.09 3.34 20.95
C VAL A 140 5.48 3.74 20.49
N GLU A 141 6.30 4.25 21.39
CA GLU A 141 7.73 4.46 21.12
C GLU A 141 8.43 3.10 21.15
N THR A 142 9.17 2.80 20.08
CA THR A 142 9.91 1.55 19.97
C THR A 142 11.40 1.84 19.76
N PRO A 143 12.31 1.07 20.40
CA PRO A 143 13.73 1.16 20.11
C PRO A 143 14.07 0.71 18.69
N SER A 144 13.19 -0.05 18.01
CA SER A 144 13.32 -0.43 16.60
C SER A 144 11.98 -0.92 16.04
N LEU A 145 11.61 -0.54 14.82
CA LEU A 145 10.42 -1.14 14.18
C LEU A 145 10.57 -2.64 13.91
N THR A 146 11.79 -3.13 13.70
CA THR A 146 12.03 -4.57 13.41
C THR A 146 11.63 -5.47 14.58
N SER A 147 11.73 -4.98 15.82
CA SER A 147 11.34 -5.76 17.01
C SER A 147 9.83 -6.03 17.12
N ILE A 148 9.00 -5.29 16.38
CA ILE A 148 7.55 -5.48 16.32
C ILE A 148 7.19 -6.76 15.53
N GLY A 149 8.10 -7.22 14.67
CA GLY A 149 7.93 -8.47 13.91
C GLY A 149 6.95 -8.37 12.74
N MET A 150 6.41 -7.19 12.42
CA MET A 150 5.40 -7.02 11.36
C MET A 150 5.98 -6.75 9.96
N GLY A 151 7.27 -7.04 9.73
CA GLY A 151 7.92 -6.76 8.44
C GLY A 151 8.19 -5.27 8.17
N ILE A 152 8.28 -4.48 9.25
CA ILE A 152 8.61 -3.04 9.25
C ILE A 152 10.01 -2.79 9.83
N GLY A 153 10.57 -1.61 9.57
CA GLY A 153 11.96 -1.24 9.82
C GLY A 153 12.91 -1.65 8.70
N ASP A 154 12.40 -1.83 7.47
CA ASP A 154 13.16 -2.42 6.36
C ASP A 154 14.47 -1.70 6.05
N LEU A 155 14.54 -0.39 6.24
CA LEU A 155 15.74 0.42 5.98
C LEU A 155 16.86 0.21 7.00
N THR A 156 16.58 -0.45 8.12
CA THR A 156 17.57 -0.81 9.16
C THR A 156 18.11 -2.23 9.00
N TRP A 157 17.50 -3.05 8.14
CA TRP A 157 17.96 -4.41 7.91
C TRP A 157 19.36 -4.44 7.32
N GLU A 158 20.19 -5.38 7.79
CA GLU A 158 21.62 -5.48 7.44
C GLU A 158 21.87 -5.42 5.93
N TYR A 159 21.05 -6.12 5.15
CA TYR A 159 21.20 -6.16 3.69
C TYR A 159 20.86 -4.83 3.00
N ASN A 160 20.01 -3.98 3.60
CA ASN A 160 19.64 -2.67 3.09
C ASN A 160 20.63 -1.58 3.56
N LYS A 161 20.97 -1.55 4.86
CA LYS A 161 21.89 -0.54 5.42
C LYS A 161 23.36 -0.79 5.11
N LYS A 162 23.77 -2.06 4.98
CA LYS A 162 25.17 -2.47 4.85
C LYS A 162 26.06 -1.81 5.93
N ASN A 163 27.01 -0.99 5.52
CA ASN A 163 28.03 -0.39 6.38
C ASN A 163 27.61 0.98 6.94
N ILE A 164 26.37 1.42 6.71
CA ILE A 164 25.89 2.69 7.27
C ILE A 164 25.71 2.54 8.78
N ILE A 165 26.39 3.41 9.53
CA ILE A 165 26.22 3.53 10.98
C ILE A 165 24.98 4.37 11.25
N LEU A 166 24.04 3.78 12.00
CA LEU A 166 22.80 4.41 12.43
C LEU A 166 22.87 4.62 13.94
N ASP A 167 22.95 5.89 14.36
CA ASP A 167 23.14 6.25 15.78
C ASP A 167 21.88 6.02 16.61
N ASP A 168 20.72 6.10 15.96
CA ASP A 168 19.40 5.93 16.55
C ASP A 168 18.46 5.36 15.49
N ILE A 169 17.83 4.23 15.84
CA ILE A 169 16.84 3.53 15.01
C ILE A 169 15.48 3.45 15.71
N SER A 170 15.29 4.26 16.74
CA SER A 170 14.00 4.39 17.41
C SER A 170 12.97 5.02 16.49
N ASP A 171 11.73 4.62 16.69
CA ASP A 171 10.61 5.10 15.87
C ASP A 171 9.32 5.10 16.67
N ILE A 172 8.27 5.66 16.07
CA ILE A 172 6.93 5.68 16.62
C ILE A 172 6.07 4.70 15.84
N TYR A 173 5.60 3.65 16.51
CA TYR A 173 4.59 2.76 15.99
C TYR A 173 3.19 3.24 16.37
N TYR A 174 2.38 3.51 15.36
CA TYR A 174 0.96 3.84 15.53
C TYR A 174 0.16 2.53 15.50
N LYS A 175 -0.10 1.94 16.66
CA LYS A 175 -0.82 0.67 16.77
C LYS A 175 -2.31 0.85 16.46
N MET A 176 -2.83 0.02 15.55
CA MET A 176 -4.26 -0.12 15.29
C MET A 176 -4.90 -1.09 16.28
N PRO A 177 -6.24 -1.03 16.49
CA PRO A 177 -6.94 -2.05 17.25
C PRO A 177 -6.62 -3.45 16.70
N ASP A 178 -6.45 -4.41 17.60
CA ASP A 178 -5.86 -5.68 17.24
C ASP A 178 -6.64 -6.35 16.12
N GLU A 179 -7.97 -6.30 16.09
CA GLU A 179 -8.85 -6.85 15.06
C GLU A 179 -8.51 -6.43 13.61
N TYR A 180 -7.78 -5.33 13.41
CA TYR A 180 -7.35 -4.87 12.10
C TYR A 180 -5.93 -5.30 11.70
N ASN A 181 -5.17 -5.90 12.61
CA ASN A 181 -3.85 -6.42 12.28
C ASN A 181 -3.99 -7.64 11.37
N PHE A 182 -3.47 -7.52 10.15
CA PHE A 182 -3.43 -8.60 9.18
C PHE A 182 -2.26 -9.56 9.43
N TYR A 183 -1.10 -8.98 9.72
CA TYR A 183 0.14 -9.72 9.98
C TYR A 183 0.17 -10.32 11.38
N ASN A 184 0.88 -11.45 11.49
CA ASN A 184 1.18 -12.12 12.76
C ASN A 184 -0.04 -12.48 13.60
N LYS A 185 -1.19 -12.66 12.94
CA LYS A 185 -2.34 -13.31 13.53
C LYS A 185 -2.47 -14.73 12.99
N PRO A 186 -2.79 -15.71 13.86
CA PRO A 186 -3.25 -17.00 13.39
C PRO A 186 -4.47 -16.81 12.52
N TYR A 187 -4.47 -17.41 11.34
CA TYR A 187 -5.63 -17.36 10.48
C TYR A 187 -6.75 -18.24 11.05
N ASN A 188 -7.86 -17.58 11.38
CA ASN A 188 -9.04 -18.25 11.89
C ASN A 188 -9.98 -18.59 10.74
N TYR A 189 -9.87 -19.81 10.22
CA TYR A 189 -10.72 -20.34 9.13
C TYR A 189 -12.22 -20.29 9.43
N ASN A 190 -12.60 -20.32 10.72
CA ASN A 190 -14.00 -20.33 11.14
C ASN A 190 -14.56 -18.91 11.36
N GLU A 191 -13.71 -17.90 11.43
CA GLU A 191 -14.12 -16.49 11.48
C GLU A 191 -14.30 -15.96 10.07
N GLU A 192 -15.49 -15.41 9.82
CA GLU A 192 -15.80 -14.59 8.67
C GLU A 192 -15.71 -15.28 7.29
N ASN A 193 -16.31 -14.63 6.30
CA ASN A 193 -16.32 -15.06 4.91
C ASN A 193 -14.98 -14.74 4.19
N PHE A 194 -13.88 -14.71 4.95
CA PHE A 194 -12.54 -14.46 4.43
C PHE A 194 -11.93 -15.78 3.96
N ARG A 195 -11.35 -15.82 2.76
CA ARG A 195 -10.70 -17.01 2.18
C ARG A 195 -9.35 -16.64 1.60
N ILE A 196 -8.46 -17.63 1.59
CA ILE A 196 -7.14 -17.57 0.97
C ILE A 196 -7.22 -18.47 -0.25
N LEU A 197 -7.06 -17.86 -1.42
CA LEU A 197 -7.08 -18.55 -2.69
C LEU A 197 -5.65 -18.64 -3.25
N ASP A 198 -5.38 -19.68 -4.03
CA ASP A 198 -4.19 -19.70 -4.88
C ASP A 198 -4.36 -18.77 -6.11
N LYS A 199 -3.31 -18.66 -6.94
CA LYS A 199 -3.35 -17.82 -8.15
C LYS A 199 -4.34 -18.31 -9.22
N ASN A 200 -4.87 -19.53 -9.09
CA ASN A 200 -5.91 -20.12 -9.92
C ASN A 200 -7.31 -19.99 -9.30
N LEU A 201 -7.46 -19.21 -8.23
CA LEU A 201 -8.71 -19.01 -7.46
C LEU A 201 -9.22 -20.26 -6.73
N THR A 202 -8.36 -21.26 -6.51
CA THR A 202 -8.72 -22.42 -5.68
C THR A 202 -8.63 -22.05 -4.21
N ASP A 203 -9.66 -22.38 -3.42
CA ASP A 203 -9.64 -22.18 -1.97
C ASP A 203 -8.60 -23.10 -1.31
N ILE A 204 -7.57 -22.49 -0.75
CA ILE A 204 -6.48 -23.14 -0.02
C ILE A 204 -6.48 -22.77 1.47
N SER A 205 -7.55 -22.14 1.97
CA SER A 205 -7.65 -21.62 3.33
C SER A 205 -7.39 -22.66 4.40
N ILE A 206 -7.78 -23.92 4.16
CA ILE A 206 -7.59 -25.02 5.10
C ILE A 206 -6.11 -25.28 5.42
N LYS A 207 -5.20 -25.03 4.46
CA LYS A 207 -3.75 -25.20 4.63
C LYS A 207 -3.16 -24.23 5.65
N TYR A 208 -3.84 -23.12 5.89
CA TYR A 208 -3.38 -22.05 6.77
C TYR A 208 -4.16 -21.96 8.08
N LYS A 209 -5.05 -22.91 8.35
CA LYS A 209 -5.84 -22.91 9.58
C LYS A 209 -4.89 -22.92 10.79
N ASN A 210 -5.02 -21.91 11.66
CA ASN A 210 -4.16 -21.68 12.83
C ASN A 210 -2.70 -21.33 12.53
N GLU A 211 -2.34 -21.14 11.25
CA GLU A 211 -1.00 -20.73 10.85
C GLU A 211 -0.88 -19.20 10.87
N PHE A 212 0.32 -18.71 11.18
CA PHE A 212 0.62 -17.29 11.08
C PHE A 212 0.76 -16.86 9.62
N MET A 213 0.13 -15.74 9.28
CA MET A 213 0.25 -15.13 7.95
C MET A 213 1.62 -14.47 7.79
N GLY A 214 2.55 -15.18 7.16
CA GLY A 214 3.87 -14.68 6.78
C GLY A 214 3.90 -14.03 5.39
N TRP A 215 5.01 -13.35 5.08
CA TRP A 215 5.20 -12.63 3.80
C TRP A 215 5.03 -13.50 2.55
N ASP A 216 5.49 -14.75 2.62
CA ASP A 216 5.39 -15.68 1.49
C ASP A 216 3.94 -16.04 1.17
N THR A 217 3.12 -16.27 2.20
CA THR A 217 1.68 -16.49 2.03
C THR A 217 1.04 -15.25 1.42
N VAL A 218 1.29 -14.07 1.99
CA VAL A 218 0.73 -12.80 1.49
C VAL A 218 1.07 -12.55 0.02
N SER A 219 2.31 -12.82 -0.38
CA SER A 219 2.76 -12.54 -1.75
C SER A 219 2.22 -13.55 -2.77
N ASN A 220 2.02 -14.81 -2.36
CA ASN A 220 1.63 -15.89 -3.27
C ASN A 220 0.14 -16.21 -3.28
N SER A 221 -0.63 -15.68 -2.34
CA SER A 221 -2.08 -15.90 -2.26
C SER A 221 -2.90 -14.77 -2.88
N ILE A 222 -4.19 -15.01 -2.99
CA ILE A 222 -5.24 -14.02 -3.22
C ILE A 222 -6.14 -14.04 -2.00
N PHE A 223 -6.46 -12.87 -1.45
CA PHE A 223 -7.39 -12.78 -0.32
C PHE A 223 -8.78 -12.43 -0.84
N TYR A 224 -9.75 -13.25 -0.49
CA TYR A 224 -11.14 -13.06 -0.86
C TYR A 224 -11.98 -12.81 0.38
N HIS A 225 -12.94 -11.90 0.29
CA HIS A 225 -13.95 -11.73 1.33
C HIS A 225 -15.32 -11.47 0.73
N LYS A 226 -16.35 -12.11 1.31
CA LYS A 226 -17.77 -11.85 1.00
C LYS A 226 -18.47 -11.20 2.18
N SER A 227 -18.80 -9.91 2.09
CA SER A 227 -19.46 -9.20 3.18
C SER A 227 -20.93 -9.62 3.31
N LYS A 228 -21.41 -9.80 4.55
CA LYS A 228 -22.85 -9.99 4.82
C LYS A 228 -23.62 -8.66 4.86
N THR A 229 -22.90 -7.57 5.14
CA THR A 229 -23.42 -6.21 5.28
C THR A 229 -22.51 -5.25 4.53
N PRO A 230 -22.43 -5.34 3.19
CA PRO A 230 -21.55 -4.47 2.40
C PRO A 230 -22.04 -3.03 2.44
N SER A 231 -21.10 -2.07 2.48
CA SER A 231 -21.44 -0.66 2.26
C SER A 231 -21.88 -0.39 0.81
N VAL A 232 -21.24 -1.06 -0.14
CA VAL A 232 -21.46 -0.95 -1.59
C VAL A 232 -21.69 -2.34 -2.17
N ASN A 233 -22.84 -2.56 -2.83
CA ASN A 233 -23.19 -3.86 -3.39
C ASN A 233 -22.51 -4.11 -4.75
N LYS A 234 -21.20 -4.30 -4.74
CA LYS A 234 -20.35 -4.54 -5.91
C LYS A 234 -19.36 -5.68 -5.64
N LYS A 235 -18.99 -6.40 -6.69
CA LYS A 235 -17.82 -7.29 -6.72
C LYS A 235 -16.60 -6.49 -7.15
N VAL A 236 -15.54 -6.53 -6.36
CA VAL A 236 -14.37 -5.67 -6.53
C VAL A 236 -13.10 -6.48 -6.62
N LEU A 237 -12.24 -6.09 -7.56
CA LEU A 237 -10.88 -6.58 -7.68
C LEU A 237 -9.89 -5.48 -7.29
N VAL A 238 -9.02 -5.78 -6.33
CA VAL A 238 -7.98 -4.88 -5.83
C VAL A 238 -6.60 -5.46 -6.11
N PHE A 239 -5.84 -4.77 -6.94
CA PHE A 239 -4.40 -4.98 -7.08
C PHE A 239 -3.67 -4.09 -6.08
N TYR A 240 -2.68 -4.62 -5.37
CA TYR A 240 -1.98 -3.86 -4.35
C TYR A 240 -0.50 -4.24 -4.20
N ASP A 241 0.28 -3.34 -3.62
CA ASP A 241 1.63 -3.61 -3.11
C ASP A 241 1.68 -3.59 -1.58
N SER A 242 2.87 -3.60 -0.97
CA SER A 242 3.00 -3.66 0.49
C SER A 242 2.44 -2.45 1.25
N PHE A 243 2.14 -1.32 0.60
CA PHE A 243 1.62 -0.14 1.30
C PHE A 243 0.19 -0.34 1.84
N LEU A 244 -0.66 -1.06 1.11
CA LEU A 244 -2.05 -1.33 1.53
C LEU A 244 -2.14 -2.40 2.62
N LEU A 245 -1.11 -3.24 2.73
CA LEU A 245 -1.18 -4.51 3.43
C LEU A 245 -1.44 -4.40 4.93
N HIS A 246 -0.85 -3.40 5.59
CA HIS A 246 -1.08 -3.14 7.02
C HIS A 246 -2.50 -2.63 7.32
N CYS A 247 -3.24 -2.19 6.31
CA CYS A 247 -4.58 -1.65 6.47
C CYS A 247 -5.65 -2.39 5.64
N ILE A 248 -5.33 -3.54 5.02
CA ILE A 248 -6.24 -4.31 4.15
C ILE A 248 -7.55 -4.69 4.84
N GLN A 249 -7.49 -4.96 6.14
CA GLN A 249 -8.65 -5.28 6.98
C GLN A 249 -9.66 -4.13 7.10
N LEU A 250 -9.26 -2.88 6.83
CA LEU A 250 -10.17 -1.75 6.80
C LEU A 250 -11.17 -1.85 5.65
N TYR A 251 -10.77 -2.49 4.54
CA TYR A 251 -11.50 -2.50 3.28
C TYR A 251 -12.47 -3.69 3.14
N LYS A 252 -12.30 -4.76 3.95
CA LYS A 252 -13.01 -6.03 3.74
C LYS A 252 -14.53 -5.91 3.64
N ASN A 253 -15.15 -5.05 4.46
CA ASN A 253 -16.62 -4.92 4.51
C ASN A 253 -17.18 -3.82 3.60
N LEU A 254 -16.34 -3.12 2.84
CA LEU A 254 -16.81 -2.04 1.96
C LEU A 254 -17.67 -2.57 0.80
N PHE A 255 -17.37 -3.77 0.31
CA PHE A 255 -17.96 -4.32 -0.89
C PHE A 255 -18.63 -5.68 -0.63
N ASN A 256 -19.57 -6.08 -1.49
CA ASN A 256 -20.23 -7.38 -1.40
C ASN A 256 -19.23 -8.52 -1.55
N GLU A 257 -18.36 -8.42 -2.55
CA GLU A 257 -17.24 -9.33 -2.76
C GLU A 257 -15.99 -8.52 -3.05
N ILE A 258 -14.87 -8.88 -2.42
CA ILE A 258 -13.58 -8.23 -2.66
C ILE A 258 -12.47 -9.25 -2.79
N TYR A 259 -11.66 -9.10 -3.83
CA TYR A 259 -10.47 -9.90 -4.11
C TYR A 259 -9.25 -9.00 -4.02
N PHE A 260 -8.30 -9.32 -3.15
CA PHE A 260 -7.02 -8.63 -3.05
C PHE A 260 -5.91 -9.50 -3.65
N ILE A 261 -5.25 -8.96 -4.66
CA ILE A 261 -4.13 -9.61 -5.34
C ILE A 261 -2.87 -8.75 -5.18
N LYS A 262 -1.87 -9.27 -4.47
CA LYS A 262 -0.58 -8.59 -4.33
C LYS A 262 0.22 -8.72 -5.61
N SER A 263 -0.04 -7.85 -6.57
CA SER A 263 0.65 -7.77 -7.86
C SER A 263 0.39 -6.43 -8.53
N THR A 264 1.14 -6.15 -9.59
CA THR A 264 0.73 -5.16 -10.57
C THR A 264 -0.58 -5.60 -11.24
N PHE A 265 -1.31 -4.63 -11.80
CA PHE A 265 -2.51 -4.90 -12.58
C PHE A 265 -2.27 -6.00 -13.64
N ASN A 266 -3.19 -6.97 -13.71
CA ASN A 266 -3.13 -8.09 -14.65
C ASN A 266 -4.52 -8.39 -15.23
N PHE A 267 -4.65 -8.22 -16.55
CA PHE A 267 -5.91 -8.37 -17.29
C PHE A 267 -6.52 -9.77 -17.19
N ASN A 268 -5.72 -10.82 -16.98
CA ASN A 268 -6.23 -12.19 -16.92
C ASN A 268 -7.23 -12.38 -15.78
N TYR A 269 -7.03 -11.69 -14.65
CA TYR A 269 -7.96 -11.77 -13.52
C TYR A 269 -9.31 -11.12 -13.80
N LEU A 270 -9.39 -10.15 -14.72
CA LEU A 270 -10.67 -9.56 -15.11
C LEU A 270 -11.59 -10.58 -15.78
N LYS A 271 -11.02 -11.42 -16.65
CA LYS A 271 -11.77 -12.45 -17.38
C LYS A 271 -12.27 -13.56 -16.47
N ILE A 272 -11.54 -13.86 -15.39
CA ILE A 272 -11.86 -14.98 -14.50
C ILE A 272 -12.78 -14.53 -13.36
N ILE A 273 -12.54 -13.34 -12.78
CA ILE A 273 -13.29 -12.84 -11.62
C ILE A 273 -14.55 -12.09 -12.03
N GLU A 274 -14.52 -11.45 -13.21
CA GLU A 274 -15.58 -10.58 -13.75
C GLU A 274 -16.05 -9.53 -12.71
N PRO A 275 -15.14 -8.64 -12.25
CA PRO A 275 -15.47 -7.64 -11.23
C PRO A 275 -16.29 -6.48 -11.82
N ASP A 276 -17.11 -5.84 -10.97
CA ASP A 276 -17.82 -4.61 -11.31
C ASP A 276 -16.90 -3.38 -11.27
N LEU A 277 -15.92 -3.39 -10.36
CA LEU A 277 -14.95 -2.32 -10.13
C LEU A 277 -13.54 -2.89 -9.98
N VAL A 278 -12.56 -2.14 -10.47
CA VAL A 278 -11.14 -2.50 -10.33
C VAL A 278 -10.40 -1.34 -9.67
N PHE A 279 -9.68 -1.63 -8.59
CA PHE A 279 -8.78 -0.70 -7.95
C PHE A 279 -7.35 -1.21 -8.02
N GLU A 280 -6.40 -0.31 -8.26
CA GLU A 280 -4.98 -0.56 -8.05
C GLU A 280 -4.45 0.41 -7.00
N PHE A 281 -3.79 -0.11 -5.98
CA PHE A 281 -3.15 0.64 -4.90
C PHE A 281 -1.64 0.47 -5.04
N ARG A 282 -0.92 1.54 -5.37
CA ARG A 282 0.48 1.44 -5.79
C ARG A 282 1.32 2.60 -5.27
N ILE A 283 2.54 2.30 -4.87
CA ILE A 283 3.57 3.30 -4.57
C ILE A 283 4.09 3.93 -5.86
N GLU A 284 4.33 5.23 -5.81
CA GLU A 284 4.74 6.06 -6.95
C GLU A 284 5.97 5.51 -7.69
N ARG A 285 7.00 5.05 -6.98
CA ARG A 285 8.20 4.45 -7.61
C ARG A 285 7.95 3.19 -8.44
N PHE A 286 6.77 2.59 -8.35
CA PHE A 286 6.40 1.46 -9.21
C PHE A 286 5.60 1.91 -10.44
N LEU A 287 5.39 3.20 -10.67
CA LEU A 287 4.71 3.71 -11.87
C LEU A 287 5.58 3.70 -13.12
#